data_AF-A0A958ZIV5-F1
#
_entry.id   AF-A0A958ZIV5-F1
#
_cell.length_a   1.000
_cell.length_b   1.000
_cell.length_c   1.000
_cell.angle_alpha   90.00
_cell.angle_beta   90.00
_cell.angle_gamma   90.00
#
_symmetry.space_group_name_H-M   'P 1'
#
loop_
_entity.id
_entity.type
_entity.pdbx_description
1 polymer ?
#
loop_
_entity_poly.entity_id
_entity_poly.type
_entity_poly.pdbx_seq_one_letter_code
_entity_poly.pdbx_strand_id
1 'polypeptide(L)'
;EAAAGVLWDVGQARALRKFENPTPEQIAATEASFKQPILDQYAHESDPYFATARLWDDGIIDPAQTRMALGLAFSTTLNAGLGNGRFGTFRM
;
A
#
# COMPACT_ATOMS: atom_id res chain seq x y z
N GLU A 1 -0.10 8.20 -5.22
CA GLU A 1 0.95 9.15 -5.65
C GLU A 1 2.27 8.51 -6.07
N ALA A 2 3.07 7.94 -5.16
CA ALA A 2 4.45 7.51 -5.49
C ALA A 2 4.54 6.53 -6.67
N ALA A 3 3.73 5.47 -6.68
CA ALA A 3 3.71 4.49 -7.76
C ALA A 3 3.31 5.11 -9.11
N ALA A 4 2.28 5.95 -9.11
CA ALA A 4 1.82 6.65 -10.31
C ALA A 4 2.89 7.63 -10.85
N GLY A 5 3.63 8.29 -9.95
CA GLY A 5 4.78 9.14 -10.29
C GLY A 5 5.87 8.37 -11.03
N VAL A 6 6.37 7.28 -10.43
CA VAL A 6 7.45 6.48 -11.04
C VAL A 6 7.02 5.87 -12.38
N LEU A 7 5.78 5.37 -12.47
CA LEU A 7 5.26 4.80 -13.71
C LEU A 7 5.10 5.86 -14.81
N TRP A 8 4.78 7.10 -14.45
CA TRP A 8 4.80 8.22 -15.38
C TRP A 8 6.23 8.55 -15.83
N ASP A 9 7.20 8.64 -14.92
CA ASP A 9 8.57 9.02 -15.27
C ASP A 9 9.18 8.07 -16.31
N VAL A 10 8.90 6.77 -16.18
CA VAL A 10 9.35 5.72 -17.12
C VAL A 10 8.45 5.66 -18.36
N GLY A 11 7.15 5.94 -18.24
CA GLY A 11 6.13 5.76 -19.28
C GLY A 11 5.83 6.99 -20.14
N GLN A 12 6.25 8.19 -19.74
CA GLN A 12 5.84 9.46 -20.35
C GLN A 12 6.18 9.56 -21.83
N ALA A 13 7.37 9.10 -22.24
CA ALA A 13 7.81 9.13 -23.63
C ALA A 13 6.90 8.28 -24.53
N ARG A 14 6.44 7.13 -24.01
CA ARG A 14 5.48 6.27 -24.70
C ARG A 14 4.09 6.90 -24.74
N ALA A 15 3.63 7.48 -23.62
CA ALA A 15 2.30 8.09 -23.51
C ALA A 15 2.14 9.31 -24.43
N LEU A 16 3.21 10.08 -24.61
CA LEU A 16 3.23 11.31 -25.41
C LEU A 16 3.55 11.07 -26.89
N ARG A 17 3.91 9.85 -27.31
CA ARG A 17 4.35 9.51 -28.68
C ARG A 17 3.37 9.93 -29.80
N LYS A 18 2.09 10.07 -29.47
CA LYS A 18 1.04 10.52 -30.41
C LYS A 18 1.12 12.01 -30.75
N PHE A 19 1.86 12.78 -29.96
CA PHE A 19 2.11 14.20 -30.19
C PHE A 19 3.51 14.36 -30.79
N GLU A 20 3.63 15.17 -31.84
CA GLU A 20 4.90 15.46 -32.48
C GLU A 20 5.73 16.46 -31.66
N ASN A 21 5.07 17.53 -31.17
CA ASN A 21 5.60 18.49 -30.21
C ASN A 21 4.50 18.82 -29.18
N PRO A 22 4.38 18.04 -28.09
CA PRO A 22 3.31 18.22 -27.12
C PRO A 22 3.44 19.57 -26.39
N THR A 23 2.34 20.30 -26.27
CA THR A 23 2.27 21.52 -25.44
C THR A 23 2.28 21.17 -23.95
N PRO A 24 2.66 22.10 -23.05
CA PRO A 24 2.61 21.86 -21.60
C PRO A 24 1.23 21.39 -21.10
N GLU A 25 0.16 21.92 -21.70
CA GLU A 25 -1.22 21.53 -21.38
C GLU A 25 -1.52 20.08 -21.81
N GLN A 26 -1.04 19.66 -22.98
CA GLN A 26 -1.17 18.28 -23.45
C GLN A 26 -0.38 17.30 -22.58
N ILE A 27 0.81 17.71 -22.11
CA ILE A 27 1.62 16.90 -21.18
C ILE A 27 0.86 16.72 -19.87
N ALA A 28 0.43 17.81 -19.24
CA ALA A 28 -0.28 17.78 -17.97
C ALA A 28 -1.59 16.96 -18.05
N ALA A 29 -2.36 17.13 -19.12
CA ALA A 29 -3.59 16.36 -19.34
C ALA A 29 -3.30 14.87 -19.54
N THR A 30 -2.25 14.54 -20.30
CA THR A 30 -1.84 13.14 -20.52
C THR A 30 -1.35 12.51 -19.23
N GLU A 31 -0.51 13.22 -18.46
CA GLU A 31 -0.02 12.78 -17.15
C GLU A 31 -1.17 12.50 -16.18
N ALA A 32 -2.11 13.43 -16.03
CA ALA A 32 -3.27 13.26 -15.17
C ALA A 32 -4.09 12.03 -15.58
N SER A 33 -4.39 11.89 -16.88
CA SER A 33 -5.15 10.75 -17.39
C SER A 33 -4.42 9.41 -17.24
N PHE A 34 -3.08 9.41 -17.32
CA PHE A 34 -2.24 8.23 -17.16
C PHE A 34 -2.17 7.81 -15.69
N LYS A 35 -2.00 8.77 -14.79
CA LYS A 35 -1.87 8.52 -13.35
C LYS A 35 -3.19 8.13 -12.69
N GLN A 36 -4.32 8.70 -13.13
CA GLN A 36 -5.62 8.49 -12.50
C GLN A 36 -5.98 7.01 -12.25
N PRO A 37 -5.93 6.08 -13.23
CA PRO A 37 -6.27 4.68 -12.98
C PRO A 37 -5.35 4.00 -11.95
N ILE A 38 -4.08 4.41 -11.87
CA ILE A 38 -3.13 3.89 -10.89
C ILE A 38 -3.48 4.42 -9.50
N LEU A 39 -3.84 5.71 -9.40
CA LEU A 39 -4.28 6.31 -8.14
C LEU A 39 -5.56 5.65 -7.64
N ASP A 40 -6.53 5.43 -8.53
CA ASP A 40 -7.80 4.78 -8.20
C ASP A 40 -7.60 3.33 -7.75
N GLN A 41 -6.72 2.59 -8.44
CA GLN A 41 -6.36 1.24 -8.03
C GLN A 41 -5.78 1.24 -6.62
N TYR A 42 -4.79 2.09 -6.35
CA TYR A 42 -4.17 2.15 -5.02
C TYR A 42 -5.16 2.60 -3.95
N ALA A 43 -6.05 3.55 -4.25
CA ALA A 43 -7.09 3.97 -3.31
C ALA A 43 -8.01 2.79 -2.95
N HIS A 44 -8.44 2.02 -3.95
CA HIS A 44 -9.28 0.84 -3.73
C HIS A 44 -8.55 -0.27 -2.95
N GLU A 45 -7.31 -0.59 -3.33
CA GLU A 45 -6.56 -1.70 -2.74
C GLU A 45 -5.96 -1.36 -1.36
N SER A 46 -5.82 -0.07 -1.04
CA SER A 46 -5.38 0.40 0.28
C SER A 46 -6.50 0.49 1.31
N ASP A 47 -7.75 0.29 0.91
CA ASP A 47 -8.89 0.34 1.82
C ASP A 47 -8.82 -0.80 2.85
N PRO A 48 -9.10 -0.55 4.14
CA PRO A 48 -9.06 -1.60 5.18
C PRO A 48 -9.93 -2.82 4.82
N TYR A 49 -11.07 -2.63 4.18
CA TYR A 49 -11.94 -3.74 3.77
C TYR A 49 -11.32 -4.59 2.66
N PHE A 50 -10.49 -4.00 1.81
CA PHE A 50 -9.78 -4.75 0.78
C PHE A 50 -8.78 -5.73 1.40
N ALA A 51 -8.03 -5.28 2.41
CA ALA A 51 -7.06 -6.09 3.14
C ALA A 51 -7.72 -7.21 3.95
N THR A 52 -8.74 -6.87 4.75
CA THR A 52 -9.40 -7.84 5.64
C THR A 52 -10.15 -8.94 4.87
N ALA A 53 -10.74 -8.60 3.72
CA ALA A 53 -11.39 -9.58 2.83
C ALA A 53 -10.41 -10.61 2.24
N ARG A 54 -9.09 -10.36 2.35
CA ARG A 54 -8.01 -11.22 1.85
C ARG A 54 -7.18 -11.83 2.97
N LEU A 55 -7.60 -11.67 4.23
CA LEU A 55 -6.89 -12.16 5.42
C LEU A 55 -5.43 -11.65 5.49
N TRP A 56 -5.19 -10.42 5.03
CA TRP A 56 -3.89 -9.77 5.28
C TRP A 56 -3.75 -9.33 6.73
N ASP A 57 -4.89 -9.20 7.42
CA ASP A 57 -5.06 -8.96 8.85
C ASP A 57 -6.05 -9.99 9.44
N ASP A 58 -6.08 -10.07 10.77
CA ASP A 58 -6.99 -10.94 11.53
C ASP A 58 -8.34 -10.27 11.85
N GLY A 59 -8.61 -9.09 11.27
CA GLY A 59 -9.87 -8.35 11.41
C GLY A 59 -9.70 -6.86 11.70
N ILE A 60 -10.71 -6.09 11.28
CA ILE A 60 -10.85 -4.66 11.59
C ILE A 60 -11.47 -4.50 12.98
N ILE A 61 -10.87 -3.65 13.82
CA ILE A 61 -11.39 -3.32 15.16
C ILE A 61 -11.65 -1.81 15.30
N ASP A 62 -12.54 -1.44 16.21
CA ASP A 62 -12.66 -0.06 16.66
C ASP A 62 -11.33 0.37 17.33
N PRO A 63 -10.69 1.49 16.92
CA PRO A 63 -9.47 1.97 17.56
C PRO A 63 -9.55 2.09 19.09
N ALA A 64 -10.73 2.42 19.65
CA ALA A 64 -10.94 2.49 21.09
C ALA A 64 -10.83 1.12 21.80
N GLN A 65 -11.02 0.02 21.06
CA GLN A 65 -10.96 -1.35 21.58
C GLN A 65 -9.55 -1.97 21.54
N THR A 66 -8.56 -1.28 20.98
CA THR A 66 -7.18 -1.77 20.82
C THR A 66 -6.60 -2.34 22.13
N ARG A 67 -6.80 -1.66 23.27
CA ARG A 67 -6.31 -2.13 24.58
C ARG A 67 -6.90 -3.49 24.97
N MET A 68 -8.20 -3.66 24.76
CA MET A 68 -8.91 -4.89 25.11
C MET A 68 -8.48 -6.04 24.19
N ALA A 69 -8.41 -5.79 22.88
CA ALA A 69 -7.95 -6.77 21.90
C ALA A 69 -6.53 -7.29 22.24
N LEU A 70 -5.59 -6.38 22.52
CA LEU A 70 -4.23 -6.76 22.93
C LEU A 70 -4.22 -7.51 24.27
N GLY A 71 -5.02 -7.09 25.25
CA GLY A 71 -5.13 -7.78 26.54
C GLY A 71 -5.57 -9.25 26.39
N LEU A 72 -6.57 -9.50 25.55
CA LEU A 72 -7.05 -10.85 25.24
C LEU A 72 -6.00 -11.66 24.46
N ALA A 73 -5.34 -11.05 23.47
CA ALA A 73 -4.29 -11.70 22.70
C ALA A 73 -3.15 -12.16 23.61
N PHE A 74 -2.66 -11.29 24.50
CA PHE A 74 -1.61 -11.65 25.46
C PHE A 74 -2.06 -12.73 26.46
N SER A 75 -3.28 -12.62 27.00
CA SER A 75 -3.81 -13.67 27.88
C SER A 75 -3.88 -15.03 27.18
N THR A 76 -4.12 -15.04 25.87
CA THR A 76 -4.20 -16.26 25.08
C THR A 76 -2.81 -16.83 24.81
N THR A 77 -1.84 -16.01 24.40
CA THR A 77 -0.48 -16.46 24.06
C THR A 77 0.33 -16.95 25.26
N LEU A 78 0.04 -16.46 26.47
CA LEU A 78 0.69 -16.89 27.70
C LEU A 78 0.35 -18.32 28.15
N ASN A 79 -0.61 -18.99 27.50
CA ASN A 79 -0.87 -20.41 27.73
C ASN A 79 0.21 -21.32 27.11
N ALA A 80 1.07 -20.79 26.24
CA ALA A 80 2.25 -21.48 25.72
C ALA A 80 3.53 -21.00 26.43
N GLY A 81 4.50 -21.90 26.61
CA GLY A 81 5.80 -21.54 27.18
C GLY A 81 6.59 -20.59 26.27
N LEU A 82 7.24 -19.58 26.86
CA LEU A 82 8.10 -18.66 26.13
C LEU A 82 9.42 -19.34 25.74
N GLY A 83 9.72 -19.36 24.43
CA GLY A 83 10.99 -19.88 23.92
C GLY A 83 12.16 -18.90 24.11
N ASN A 84 13.39 -19.42 24.04
CA ASN A 84 14.58 -18.58 24.02
C ASN A 84 14.74 -17.92 22.64
N GLY A 85 14.75 -16.59 22.58
CA GLY A 85 15.04 -15.85 21.35
C GLY A 85 16.49 -16.09 20.89
N ARG A 86 16.68 -16.31 19.60
CA ARG A 86 18.00 -16.37 18.96
C ARG A 86 17.99 -15.46 17.74
N PHE A 87 19.05 -14.68 17.56
CA PHE A 87 19.21 -13.87 16.36
C PHE A 87 19.88 -14.67 15.25
N GLY A 88 19.56 -14.33 14.00
CA GLY A 88 20.33 -14.76 12.83
C GLY A 88 21.58 -13.89 12.63
N THR A 89 22.20 -14.00 11.45
CA THR A 89 23.37 -13.17 11.10
C THR A 89 22.95 -11.72 10.83
N PHE A 90 23.65 -10.77 11.46
CA PHE A 90 23.53 -9.35 11.13
C PHE A 90 24.41 -8.99 9.93
N ARG A 91 23.85 -8.30 8.93
CA ARG A 91 24.61 -7.69 7.84
C ARG A 91 25.00 -6.27 8.26
N MET A 92 26.28 -6.07 8.59
CA MET A 92 26.89 -4.79 8.97
C MET A 92 27.52 -4.10 7.76
#